data_AF-A0A3F2S2B8-F1
#
_entry.id   AF-A0A3F2S2B8-F1
#
_cell.length_a   1.000
_cell.length_b   1.000
_cell.length_c   1.000
_cell.angle_alpha   90.00
_cell.angle_beta   90.00
_cell.angle_gamma   90.00
#
_symmetry.space_group_name_H-M   'P 1'
#
loop_
_entity.id
_entity.type
_entity.pdbx_description
1 polymer ?
#
loop_
_entity_poly.entity_id
_entity_poly.type
_entity_poly.pdbx_seq_one_letter_code
_entity_poly.pdbx_strand_id
1 'polypeptide(L)'
;MMNSDGAPKCLGECASTSEKCFHSSKSIQHLLDNNKKWREELVKREPKIFDRTAEGQHPSYLWIGCADSRVPAEEITGLDPGEMFCHRNVANLVVTNDINVLSVVQYAVENLMVKDIIVCGHYGCGGVKAAMENKHIGLLDTWLRTVRDVHRKHQVELDALPTEEARYRRMVELNVKQQCLNIFKTNVVQHRLGRPTNRTSTASLNAYPDDEPMMGKAHQRRNMILDLADGLEKEPGMIRIHYMARMLKREAKLFTPEEVDEAIEAIKGQMEDPESSLMPVKSLIDYFAAEKPKETA
;
A
#
# COMPACT_ATOMS: atom_id res chain seq x y z
N MET A 1 -14.20 -4.17 -21.78
CA MET A 1 -14.20 -3.85 -23.22
C MET A 1 -15.56 -3.26 -23.55
N MET A 2 -15.61 -2.02 -24.05
CA MET A 2 -16.85 -1.38 -24.51
C MET A 2 -16.99 -1.58 -26.02
N ASN A 3 -18.20 -1.50 -26.54
CA ASN A 3 -18.46 -1.50 -27.98
C ASN A 3 -18.08 -0.12 -28.57
N SER A 4 -18.06 -0.01 -29.89
CA SER A 4 -17.84 1.26 -30.61
C SER A 4 -18.78 2.40 -30.17
N ASP A 5 -19.94 2.05 -29.63
CA ASP A 5 -20.97 3.01 -29.20
C ASP A 5 -20.95 3.29 -27.68
N GLY A 6 -19.89 2.87 -26.97
CA GLY A 6 -19.73 3.12 -25.53
C GLY A 6 -20.56 2.23 -24.61
N ALA A 7 -21.37 1.31 -25.14
CA ALA A 7 -22.14 0.35 -24.36
C ALA A 7 -21.26 -0.80 -23.81
N PRO A 8 -21.56 -1.37 -22.63
CA PRO A 8 -20.90 -2.56 -22.12
C PRO A 8 -21.05 -3.73 -23.09
N LYS A 9 -19.94 -4.38 -23.45
CA LYS A 9 -19.95 -5.57 -24.30
C LYS A 9 -20.57 -6.74 -23.54
N CYS A 10 -21.65 -7.33 -24.07
CA CYS A 10 -22.30 -8.49 -23.46
C CYS A 10 -21.33 -9.69 -23.45
N LEU A 11 -21.16 -10.32 -22.29
CA LEU A 11 -20.26 -11.48 -22.10
C LEU A 11 -21.02 -12.83 -22.06
N GLY A 12 -22.30 -12.85 -22.44
CA GLY A 12 -23.12 -14.07 -22.48
C GLY A 12 -23.62 -14.41 -23.90
N GLU A 13 -24.22 -15.59 -24.05
CA GLU A 13 -24.83 -16.10 -25.30
C GLU A 13 -26.21 -15.46 -25.56
N CYS A 14 -26.32 -14.13 -25.61
CA CYS A 14 -27.60 -13.49 -25.92
C CYS A 14 -27.77 -13.24 -27.43
N ALA A 15 -28.93 -13.58 -27.99
CA ALA A 15 -29.25 -13.36 -29.40
C ALA A 15 -29.61 -11.90 -29.74
N SER A 16 -29.89 -11.05 -28.74
CA SER A 16 -30.19 -9.62 -28.94
C SER A 16 -29.87 -8.79 -27.69
N THR A 17 -29.07 -7.74 -27.84
CA THR A 17 -28.77 -6.76 -26.80
C THR A 17 -29.82 -5.64 -26.80
N SER A 18 -30.67 -5.58 -25.77
CA SER A 18 -31.47 -4.37 -25.47
C SER A 18 -30.91 -3.68 -24.22
N GLU A 19 -31.21 -2.38 -24.04
CA GLU A 19 -30.79 -1.57 -22.88
C GLU A 19 -31.23 -2.14 -21.51
N LYS A 20 -32.08 -3.17 -21.49
CA LYS A 20 -32.59 -3.85 -20.28
C LYS A 20 -31.92 -5.20 -19.98
N CYS A 21 -30.86 -5.57 -20.70
CA CYS A 21 -30.23 -6.88 -20.59
C CYS A 21 -29.29 -6.99 -19.37
N PHE A 22 -29.83 -7.35 -18.21
CA PHE A 22 -29.07 -7.65 -16.97
C PHE A 22 -28.88 -9.17 -16.81
N HIS A 23 -28.21 -9.82 -17.75
CA HIS A 23 -27.87 -11.24 -17.60
C HIS A 23 -26.48 -11.37 -16.99
N SER A 24 -26.42 -11.51 -15.66
CA SER A 24 -25.35 -12.30 -15.05
C SER A 24 -25.54 -13.72 -15.58
N SER A 25 -24.59 -14.24 -16.36
CA SER A 25 -24.64 -15.59 -16.90
C SER A 25 -24.59 -16.69 -15.83
N LYS A 26 -24.61 -16.34 -14.54
CA LYS A 26 -24.44 -17.26 -13.42
C LYS A 26 -25.35 -16.86 -12.26
N SER A 27 -26.21 -17.78 -11.85
CA SER A 27 -27.17 -17.62 -10.75
C SER A 27 -26.45 -17.56 -9.39
N ILE A 28 -27.16 -17.18 -8.32
CA ILE A 28 -26.65 -17.25 -6.94
C ILE A 28 -26.10 -18.65 -6.60
N GLN A 29 -26.67 -19.70 -7.19
CA GLN A 29 -26.20 -21.07 -7.03
C GLN A 29 -24.74 -21.24 -7.49
N HIS A 30 -24.35 -20.59 -8.59
CA HIS A 30 -22.97 -20.64 -9.06
C HIS A 30 -21.97 -20.10 -8.03
N LEU A 31 -22.34 -19.03 -7.31
CA LEU A 31 -21.50 -18.45 -6.26
C LEU A 31 -21.35 -19.44 -5.08
N LEU A 32 -22.44 -20.10 -4.68
CA LEU A 32 -22.42 -21.11 -3.62
C LEU A 32 -21.60 -22.35 -4.03
N ASP A 33 -21.73 -22.80 -5.27
CA ASP A 33 -20.95 -23.93 -5.80
C ASP A 33 -19.45 -23.60 -5.85
N ASN A 34 -19.09 -22.38 -6.24
CA ASN A 34 -17.70 -21.92 -6.21
C ASN A 34 -17.17 -21.80 -4.78
N ASN A 35 -17.97 -21.29 -3.83
CA ASN A 35 -17.58 -21.25 -2.43
C ASN A 35 -17.31 -22.65 -1.87
N LYS A 36 -18.16 -23.64 -2.22
CA LYS A 36 -17.95 -25.04 -1.82
C LYS A 36 -16.63 -25.59 -2.36
N LYS A 37 -16.34 -25.38 -3.65
CA LYS A 37 -15.07 -25.80 -4.28
C LYS A 37 -13.87 -25.13 -3.63
N TRP A 38 -13.91 -23.81 -3.48
CA TRP A 38 -12.86 -23.02 -2.81
C TRP A 38 -12.55 -23.57 -1.41
N ARG A 39 -13.59 -23.83 -0.60
CA ARG A 39 -13.43 -24.40 0.74
C ARG A 39 -12.75 -25.77 0.69
N GLU A 40 -13.18 -26.65 -0.21
CA GLU A 40 -12.61 -28.00 -0.35
C GLU A 40 -11.14 -27.97 -0.80
N GLU A 41 -10.77 -27.08 -1.72
CA GLU A 41 -9.39 -26.88 -2.16
C GLU A 41 -8.50 -26.31 -1.04
N LEU A 42 -9.05 -25.36 -0.29
CA LEU A 42 -8.33 -24.71 0.81
C LEU A 42 -8.03 -25.70 1.96
N VAL A 43 -8.99 -26.54 2.36
CA VAL A 43 -8.77 -27.60 3.37
C VAL A 43 -7.77 -28.64 2.88
N LYS A 44 -7.74 -28.96 1.58
CA LYS A 44 -6.73 -29.88 1.02
C LYS A 44 -5.33 -29.30 1.13
N ARG A 45 -5.17 -27.98 0.93
CA ARG A 45 -3.89 -27.28 1.05
C ARG A 45 -3.46 -27.13 2.51
N GLU A 46 -4.37 -26.69 3.37
CA GLU A 46 -4.13 -26.46 4.80
C GLU A 46 -5.31 -27.00 5.63
N PRO A 47 -5.23 -28.25 6.13
CA PRO A 47 -6.36 -28.90 6.81
C PRO A 47 -6.90 -28.18 8.05
N LYS A 48 -6.07 -27.37 8.72
CA LYS A 48 -6.42 -26.66 9.97
C LYS A 48 -6.75 -25.19 9.77
N ILE A 49 -6.86 -24.71 8.53
CA ILE A 49 -7.01 -23.27 8.26
C ILE A 49 -8.27 -22.67 8.87
N PHE A 50 -9.40 -23.37 8.85
CA PHE A 50 -10.66 -22.89 9.43
C PHE A 50 -10.64 -22.93 10.96
N ASP A 51 -9.91 -23.87 11.57
CA ASP A 51 -9.70 -23.90 13.01
C ASP A 51 -8.83 -22.70 13.42
N ARG A 52 -7.68 -22.51 12.74
CA ARG A 52 -6.74 -21.40 12.95
C ARG A 52 -7.40 -20.04 12.80
N THR A 53 -8.20 -19.85 11.74
CA THR A 53 -8.87 -18.57 11.46
C THR A 53 -10.07 -18.32 12.38
N ALA A 54 -10.69 -19.37 12.94
CA ALA A 54 -11.77 -19.23 13.92
C ALA A 54 -11.28 -18.77 15.30
N GLU A 55 -10.02 -19.03 15.66
CA GLU A 55 -9.42 -18.61 16.93
C GLU A 55 -9.18 -17.09 17.00
N GLY A 56 -9.09 -16.41 15.85
CA GLY A 56 -8.91 -14.97 15.77
C GLY A 56 -8.17 -14.52 14.51
N GLN A 57 -8.08 -13.21 14.32
CA GLN A 57 -7.30 -12.60 13.23
C GLN A 57 -6.12 -11.81 13.80
N HIS A 58 -4.94 -11.98 13.18
CA HIS A 58 -3.73 -11.22 13.51
C HIS A 58 -3.03 -10.72 12.22
N PRO A 59 -3.73 -9.93 11.38
CA PRO A 59 -3.19 -9.48 10.12
C PRO A 59 -1.99 -8.56 10.37
N SER A 60 -0.92 -8.73 9.59
CA SER A 60 0.22 -7.81 9.64
C SER A 60 0.00 -6.54 8.81
N TYR A 61 -1.03 -6.55 7.95
CA TYR A 61 -1.26 -5.53 6.93
C TYR A 61 -2.68 -4.97 6.98
N LEU A 62 -2.81 -3.65 6.85
CA LEU A 62 -4.05 -3.01 6.42
C LEU A 62 -3.94 -2.65 4.92
N TRP A 63 -4.87 -3.12 4.11
CA TRP A 63 -4.97 -2.79 2.70
C TRP A 63 -6.15 -1.85 2.42
N ILE A 64 -5.87 -0.69 1.83
CA ILE A 64 -6.88 0.26 1.36
C ILE A 64 -6.82 0.29 -0.16
N GLY A 65 -7.80 -0.35 -0.81
CA GLY A 65 -7.83 -0.56 -2.25
C GLY A 65 -9.06 0.02 -2.94
N CYS A 66 -9.07 -0.07 -4.27
CA CYS A 66 -10.23 0.34 -5.05
C CYS A 66 -11.33 -0.74 -5.01
N ALA A 67 -12.59 -0.32 -5.12
CA ALA A 67 -13.73 -1.22 -5.30
C ALA A 67 -13.72 -1.96 -6.66
N ASP A 68 -12.78 -1.63 -7.56
CA ASP A 68 -12.59 -2.32 -8.85
C ASP A 68 -12.35 -3.82 -8.65
N SER A 69 -13.15 -4.65 -9.32
CA SER A 69 -13.16 -6.11 -9.12
C SER A 69 -11.90 -6.83 -9.59
N ARG A 70 -11.00 -6.16 -10.32
CA ARG A 70 -9.76 -6.75 -10.86
C ARG A 70 -8.60 -6.75 -9.88
N VAL A 71 -8.78 -6.17 -8.70
CA VAL A 71 -7.71 -6.00 -7.69
C VAL A 71 -8.13 -6.58 -6.33
N PRO A 72 -8.46 -7.88 -6.25
CA PRO A 72 -8.65 -8.57 -4.96
C PRO A 72 -7.30 -8.68 -4.23
N ALA A 73 -7.22 -8.10 -3.04
CA ALA A 73 -5.96 -7.88 -2.35
C ALA A 73 -5.24 -9.20 -2.02
N GLU A 74 -5.95 -10.15 -1.41
CA GLU A 74 -5.38 -11.43 -0.96
C GLU A 74 -4.89 -12.28 -2.13
N GLU A 75 -5.61 -12.27 -3.26
CA GLU A 75 -5.26 -13.04 -4.45
C GLU A 75 -4.01 -12.48 -5.14
N ILE A 76 -3.89 -11.15 -5.28
CA ILE A 76 -2.73 -10.54 -5.94
C ILE A 76 -1.46 -10.58 -5.07
N THR A 77 -1.59 -10.65 -3.75
CA THR A 77 -0.44 -10.77 -2.83
C THR A 77 -0.12 -12.23 -2.47
N GLY A 78 -1.00 -13.17 -2.80
CA GLY A 78 -0.84 -14.58 -2.46
C GLY A 78 -0.97 -14.87 -0.96
N LEU A 79 -1.62 -13.98 -0.21
CA LEU A 79 -1.84 -14.14 1.23
C LEU A 79 -3.06 -15.02 1.51
N ASP A 80 -3.00 -15.73 2.64
CA ASP A 80 -4.10 -16.55 3.14
C ASP A 80 -5.18 -15.69 3.84
N PRO A 81 -6.42 -16.21 3.95
CA PRO A 81 -7.47 -15.56 4.73
C PRO A 81 -7.01 -15.24 6.16
N GLY A 82 -7.24 -14.00 6.60
CA GLY A 82 -6.88 -13.53 7.95
C GLY A 82 -5.49 -12.90 8.08
N GLU A 83 -4.66 -12.96 7.03
CA GLU A 83 -3.33 -12.32 7.03
C GLU A 83 -3.35 -10.83 6.66
N MET A 84 -4.46 -10.36 6.09
CA MET A 84 -4.65 -8.98 5.65
C MET A 84 -6.02 -8.45 6.05
N PHE A 85 -6.05 -7.23 6.58
CA PHE A 85 -7.27 -6.50 6.89
C PHE A 85 -7.58 -5.55 5.74
N CYS A 86 -8.75 -5.67 5.11
CA CYS A 86 -9.04 -4.99 3.85
C CYS A 86 -10.15 -3.93 3.97
N HIS A 87 -9.92 -2.76 3.38
CA HIS A 87 -10.91 -1.73 3.11
C HIS A 87 -10.94 -1.39 1.62
N ARG A 88 -12.13 -1.18 1.07
CA ARG A 88 -12.29 -0.89 -0.36
C ARG A 88 -13.35 0.18 -0.61
N ASN A 89 -13.02 1.18 -1.41
CA ASN A 89 -13.95 2.20 -1.89
C ASN A 89 -13.59 2.64 -3.32
N VAL A 90 -14.42 3.45 -3.97
CA VAL A 90 -14.14 3.92 -5.33
C VAL A 90 -12.90 4.82 -5.31
N ALA A 91 -11.87 4.47 -6.11
CA ALA A 91 -10.59 5.20 -6.19
C ALA A 91 -9.74 5.23 -4.91
N ASN A 92 -9.89 4.23 -4.01
CA ASN A 92 -9.00 3.96 -2.88
C ASN A 92 -8.70 5.19 -1.99
N LEU A 93 -9.73 5.98 -1.71
CA LEU A 93 -9.62 7.27 -1.05
C LEU A 93 -9.59 7.16 0.47
N VAL A 94 -8.78 8.03 1.08
CA VAL A 94 -8.69 8.24 2.52
C VAL A 94 -9.10 9.68 2.77
N VAL A 95 -10.37 9.87 3.13
CA VAL A 95 -10.95 11.20 3.34
C VAL A 95 -11.00 11.52 4.83
N THR A 96 -10.55 12.71 5.21
CA THR A 96 -10.33 13.11 6.62
C THR A 96 -11.58 13.11 7.49
N ASN A 97 -12.77 13.11 6.90
CA ASN A 97 -14.06 13.05 7.60
C ASN A 97 -14.91 11.84 7.19
N ASP A 98 -14.34 10.87 6.47
CA ASP A 98 -15.03 9.62 6.17
C ASP A 98 -14.87 8.65 7.34
N ILE A 99 -15.89 8.59 8.21
CA ILE A 99 -15.92 7.69 9.36
C ILE A 99 -15.72 6.22 8.97
N ASN A 100 -16.06 5.82 7.74
CA ASN A 100 -15.87 4.46 7.26
C ASN A 100 -14.38 4.09 7.25
N VAL A 101 -13.57 4.75 6.41
CA VAL A 101 -12.12 4.47 6.35
C VAL A 101 -11.41 4.78 7.67
N LEU A 102 -11.82 5.83 8.39
CA LEU A 102 -11.19 6.19 9.65
C LEU A 102 -11.40 5.13 10.74
N SER A 103 -12.59 4.54 10.83
CA SER A 103 -12.86 3.45 11.77
C SER A 103 -12.01 2.21 11.48
N VAL A 104 -11.83 1.86 10.19
CA VAL A 104 -10.97 0.76 9.75
C VAL A 104 -9.51 1.03 10.12
N VAL A 105 -9.01 2.23 9.83
CA VAL A 105 -7.62 2.60 10.17
C VAL A 105 -7.40 2.56 11.68
N GLN A 106 -8.34 3.09 12.48
CA GLN A 106 -8.22 3.06 13.93
C GLN A 106 -8.16 1.62 14.46
N TYR A 107 -9.12 0.77 14.05
CA TYR A 107 -9.16 -0.62 14.48
C TYR A 107 -7.89 -1.39 14.08
N ALA A 108 -7.42 -1.19 12.84
CA ALA A 108 -6.20 -1.83 12.37
C ALA A 108 -4.96 -1.43 13.19
N VAL A 109 -4.82 -0.15 13.53
CA VAL A 109 -3.64 0.36 14.25
C VAL A 109 -3.69 0.04 15.75
N GLU A 110 -4.83 0.26 16.41
CA GLU A 110 -4.94 0.15 17.87
C GLU A 110 -5.34 -1.25 18.35
N ASN A 111 -6.22 -1.94 17.63
CA ASN A 111 -6.73 -3.25 18.05
C ASN A 111 -5.95 -4.40 17.40
N LEU A 112 -5.71 -4.33 16.09
CA LEU A 112 -4.99 -5.39 15.36
C LEU A 112 -3.47 -5.20 15.37
N MET A 113 -2.99 -3.98 15.69
CA MET A 113 -1.57 -3.62 15.69
C MET A 113 -0.86 -4.00 14.39
N VAL A 114 -1.52 -3.73 13.25
CA VAL A 114 -0.93 -3.96 11.93
C VAL A 114 0.42 -3.25 11.82
N LYS A 115 1.37 -3.89 11.13
CA LYS A 115 2.74 -3.38 10.96
C LYS A 115 2.81 -2.38 9.83
N ASP A 116 2.13 -2.65 8.72
CA ASP A 116 2.16 -1.82 7.53
C ASP A 116 0.72 -1.47 7.07
N ILE A 117 0.54 -0.23 6.63
CA ILE A 117 -0.68 0.25 5.96
C ILE A 117 -0.34 0.48 4.49
N ILE A 118 -1.09 -0.18 3.61
CA ILE A 118 -0.90 -0.15 2.16
C ILE A 118 -2.08 0.58 1.53
N VAL A 119 -1.82 1.69 0.84
CA VAL A 119 -2.79 2.27 -0.09
C VAL A 119 -2.44 1.76 -1.49
N CYS A 120 -3.32 0.96 -2.07
CA CYS A 120 -3.10 0.40 -3.39
C CYS A 120 -4.03 1.05 -4.42
N GLY A 121 -3.43 1.82 -5.32
CA GLY A 121 -4.07 2.26 -6.56
C GLY A 121 -3.88 1.25 -7.67
N HIS A 122 -4.59 1.44 -8.78
CA HIS A 122 -4.44 0.60 -9.96
C HIS A 122 -4.61 1.41 -11.24
N TYR A 123 -3.80 1.10 -12.25
CA TYR A 123 -3.98 1.69 -13.57
C TYR A 123 -5.32 1.25 -14.19
N GLY A 124 -5.92 2.13 -14.97
CA GLY A 124 -7.26 1.88 -15.50
C GLY A 124 -8.37 2.01 -14.44
N CYS A 125 -8.14 2.71 -13.32
CA CYS A 125 -9.15 3.09 -12.33
C CYS A 125 -10.26 3.98 -12.89
N GLY A 126 -11.44 3.40 -13.10
CA GLY A 126 -12.62 4.12 -13.60
C GLY A 126 -13.03 5.32 -12.74
N GLY A 127 -12.82 5.27 -11.42
CA GLY A 127 -13.06 6.40 -10.52
C GLY A 127 -12.09 7.57 -10.76
N VAL A 128 -10.79 7.30 -10.89
CA VAL A 128 -9.81 8.35 -11.22
C VAL A 128 -10.08 8.93 -12.61
N LYS A 129 -10.39 8.07 -13.60
CA LYS A 129 -10.75 8.52 -14.94
C LYS A 129 -11.98 9.43 -14.93
N ALA A 130 -13.05 9.03 -14.24
CA ALA A 130 -14.26 9.84 -14.12
C ALA A 130 -14.02 11.19 -13.41
N ALA A 131 -13.04 11.25 -12.49
CA ALA A 131 -12.66 12.51 -11.84
C ALA A 131 -11.92 13.47 -12.79
N MET A 132 -11.12 12.94 -13.72
CA MET A 132 -10.40 13.71 -14.74
C MET A 132 -11.30 14.16 -15.90
N GLU A 133 -12.41 13.47 -16.13
CA GLU A 133 -13.41 13.87 -17.12
C GLU A 133 -14.35 14.94 -16.55
N ASN A 134 -14.72 15.93 -17.38
CA ASN A 134 -15.69 16.96 -17.01
C ASN A 134 -17.13 16.52 -17.27
N LYS A 135 -17.54 15.38 -16.68
CA LYS A 135 -18.91 14.83 -16.80
C LYS A 135 -19.56 14.76 -15.43
N HIS A 136 -20.84 15.16 -15.37
CA HIS A 136 -21.65 14.99 -14.17
C HIS A 136 -22.04 13.52 -13.99
N ILE A 137 -21.74 12.95 -12.82
CA ILE A 137 -21.96 11.54 -12.48
C ILE A 137 -22.77 11.38 -11.17
N GLY A 138 -23.41 12.45 -10.69
CA GLY A 138 -24.32 12.42 -9.54
C GLY A 138 -23.58 12.37 -8.21
N LEU A 139 -24.00 11.49 -7.27
CA LEU A 139 -23.40 11.42 -5.93
C LEU A 139 -21.88 11.19 -5.95
N LEU A 140 -21.39 10.45 -6.96
CA LEU A 140 -19.96 10.21 -7.14
C LEU A 140 -19.16 11.49 -7.39
N ASP A 141 -19.78 12.59 -7.86
CA ASP A 141 -19.07 13.86 -8.01
C ASP A 141 -18.61 14.44 -6.68
N THR A 142 -19.41 14.27 -5.63
CA THR A 142 -19.03 14.69 -4.28
C THR A 142 -17.87 13.86 -3.76
N TRP A 143 -17.91 12.55 -3.98
CA TRP A 143 -16.86 11.62 -3.57
C TRP A 143 -15.54 11.88 -4.31
N LEU A 144 -15.59 11.97 -5.64
CA LEU A 144 -14.43 12.18 -6.52
C LEU A 144 -13.88 13.61 -6.51
N ARG A 145 -14.54 14.55 -5.81
CA ARG A 145 -13.99 15.89 -5.57
C ARG A 145 -12.60 15.83 -4.94
N THR A 146 -12.37 14.86 -4.06
CA THR A 146 -11.06 14.62 -3.44
C THR A 146 -9.97 14.29 -4.46
N VAL A 147 -10.29 13.49 -5.49
CA VAL A 147 -9.37 13.22 -6.62
C VAL A 147 -9.15 14.49 -7.46
N ARG A 148 -10.19 15.29 -7.67
CA ARG A 148 -10.09 16.58 -8.39
C ARG A 148 -9.25 17.61 -7.63
N ASP A 149 -9.25 17.56 -6.31
CA ASP A 149 -8.39 18.40 -5.47
C ASP A 149 -6.91 18.02 -5.65
N VAL A 150 -6.62 16.72 -5.74
CA VAL A 150 -5.27 16.23 -6.09
C VAL A 150 -4.88 16.68 -7.49
N HIS A 151 -5.77 16.53 -8.47
CA HIS A 151 -5.52 16.98 -9.84
C HIS A 151 -5.20 18.48 -9.88
N ARG A 152 -5.99 19.31 -9.20
CA ARG A 152 -5.78 20.77 -9.12
C ARG A 152 -4.43 21.12 -8.52
N LYS A 153 -4.02 20.42 -7.45
CA LYS A 153 -2.73 20.61 -6.79
C LYS A 153 -1.54 20.30 -7.71
N HIS A 154 -1.68 19.29 -8.57
CA HIS A 154 -0.62 18.80 -9.45
C HIS A 154 -0.82 19.19 -10.93
N GLN A 155 -1.66 20.20 -11.20
CA GLN A 155 -2.05 20.55 -12.56
C GLN A 155 -0.85 20.84 -13.47
N VAL A 156 0.15 21.60 -13.00
CA VAL A 156 1.35 21.94 -13.79
C VAL A 156 2.14 20.70 -14.18
N GLU A 157 2.29 19.74 -13.25
CA GLU A 157 3.00 18.48 -13.48
C GLU A 157 2.25 17.59 -14.48
N LEU A 158 0.92 17.53 -14.37
CA LEU A 158 0.06 16.76 -15.27
C LEU A 158 0.03 17.39 -16.68
N ASP A 159 -0.12 18.70 -16.79
CA ASP A 159 -0.22 19.39 -18.07
C ASP A 159 1.07 19.25 -18.90
N ALA A 160 2.23 19.14 -18.23
CA ALA A 160 3.54 18.93 -18.85
C ALA A 160 3.72 17.54 -19.50
N LEU A 161 2.91 16.53 -19.14
CA LEU A 161 3.00 15.20 -19.73
C LEU A 161 2.39 15.18 -21.14
N PRO A 162 3.00 14.47 -22.11
CA PRO A 162 2.65 14.64 -23.53
C PRO A 162 1.32 14.01 -23.94
N THR A 163 0.83 12.99 -23.22
CA THR A 163 -0.35 12.21 -23.62
C THR A 163 -1.38 12.13 -22.49
N GLU A 164 -2.65 11.99 -22.86
CA GLU A 164 -3.74 11.78 -21.90
C GLU A 164 -3.52 10.51 -21.05
N GLU A 165 -3.02 9.43 -21.66
CA GLU A 165 -2.71 8.19 -20.93
C GLU A 165 -1.57 8.40 -19.92
N ALA A 166 -0.53 9.16 -20.27
CA ALA A 166 0.54 9.49 -19.32
C ALA A 166 0.00 10.32 -18.15
N ARG A 167 -0.86 11.31 -18.43
CA ARG A 167 -1.55 12.10 -17.39
C ARG A 167 -2.41 11.24 -16.49
N TYR A 168 -3.17 10.32 -17.08
CA TYR A 168 -4.06 9.44 -16.33
C TYR A 168 -3.30 8.48 -15.41
N ARG A 169 -2.26 7.83 -15.93
CA ARG A 169 -1.38 6.98 -15.11
C ARG A 169 -0.74 7.79 -13.98
N ARG A 170 -0.24 8.99 -14.29
CA ARG A 170 0.35 9.86 -13.28
C ARG A 170 -0.67 10.31 -12.23
N MET A 171 -1.90 10.58 -12.63
CA MET A 171 -2.97 10.96 -11.71
C MET A 171 -3.33 9.83 -10.73
N VAL A 172 -3.28 8.56 -11.18
CA VAL A 172 -3.45 7.40 -10.29
C VAL A 172 -2.33 7.36 -9.23
N GLU A 173 -1.08 7.56 -9.63
CA GLU A 173 0.08 7.58 -8.72
C GLU A 173 -0.01 8.73 -7.70
N LEU A 174 -0.35 9.93 -8.18
CA LEU A 174 -0.52 11.11 -7.34
C LEU A 174 -1.69 10.94 -6.36
N ASN A 175 -2.78 10.30 -6.79
CA ASN A 175 -3.88 9.96 -5.90
C ASN A 175 -3.39 9.06 -4.76
N VAL A 176 -2.70 7.96 -5.06
CA VAL A 176 -2.13 7.06 -4.04
C VAL A 176 -1.23 7.83 -3.08
N LYS A 177 -0.32 8.66 -3.60
CA LYS A 177 0.58 9.50 -2.78
C LYS A 177 -0.23 10.39 -1.82
N GLN A 178 -1.25 11.08 -2.32
CA GLN A 178 -2.08 11.93 -1.46
C GLN A 178 -2.82 11.11 -0.39
N GLN A 179 -3.34 9.93 -0.72
CA GLN A 179 -4.05 9.10 0.26
C GLN A 179 -3.11 8.54 1.33
N CYS A 180 -1.87 8.18 0.98
CA CYS A 180 -0.82 7.88 1.96
C CYS A 180 -0.59 9.06 2.91
N LEU A 181 -0.47 10.28 2.37
CA LEU A 181 -0.35 11.49 3.19
C LEU A 181 -1.57 11.70 4.11
N ASN A 182 -2.77 11.36 3.64
CA ASN A 182 -3.98 11.47 4.46
C ASN A 182 -3.99 10.46 5.62
N ILE A 183 -3.53 9.23 5.41
CA ILE A 183 -3.34 8.24 6.50
C ILE A 183 -2.40 8.78 7.56
N PHE A 184 -1.28 9.31 7.10
CA PHE A 184 -0.26 9.93 7.90
C PHE A 184 -0.81 11.10 8.74
N LYS A 185 -1.74 11.90 8.21
CA LYS A 185 -2.43 12.99 8.93
C LYS A 185 -3.43 12.50 10.00
N THR A 186 -3.83 11.22 10.01
CA THR A 186 -4.80 10.72 10.99
C THR A 186 -4.24 10.71 12.41
N ASN A 187 -5.08 11.05 13.39
CA ASN A 187 -4.66 11.13 14.79
C ASN A 187 -4.11 9.80 15.33
N VAL A 188 -4.72 8.68 14.94
CA VAL A 188 -4.31 7.35 15.39
C VAL A 188 -2.91 6.98 14.91
N VAL A 189 -2.59 7.24 13.64
CA VAL A 189 -1.25 7.01 13.08
C VAL A 189 -0.24 7.97 13.71
N GLN A 190 -0.61 9.24 13.87
CA GLN A 190 0.24 10.23 14.54
C GLN A 190 0.57 9.88 16.00
N HIS A 191 -0.41 9.38 16.74
CA HIS A 191 -0.22 8.92 18.10
C HIS A 191 0.73 7.73 18.14
N ARG A 192 0.55 6.75 17.24
CA ARG A 192 1.39 5.54 17.17
C ARG A 192 2.84 5.82 16.78
N LEU A 193 3.07 6.76 15.87
CA LEU A 193 4.41 7.18 15.43
C LEU A 193 5.16 8.01 16.48
N GLY A 194 4.49 8.42 17.56
CA GLY A 194 5.06 9.26 18.61
C GLY A 194 5.11 10.73 18.18
N ARG A 195 4.08 11.51 18.52
CA ARG A 195 4.20 12.96 18.49
C ARG A 195 5.31 13.36 19.47
N PRO A 196 6.32 14.15 19.09
CA PRO A 196 7.31 14.65 20.05
C PRO A 196 6.58 15.48 21.10
N THR A 197 6.46 14.94 22.32
CA THR A 197 5.68 15.50 23.44
C THR A 197 6.25 16.82 24.00
N ASN A 198 7.41 17.26 23.51
CA ASN A 198 8.16 18.44 24.00
C ASN A 198 8.25 19.60 22.99
N ARG A 199 7.16 19.97 22.30
CA ARG A 199 7.15 21.18 21.44
C ARG A 199 5.97 22.11 21.74
N THR A 200 6.26 23.20 22.44
CA THR A 200 5.34 24.28 22.86
C THR A 200 5.02 25.31 21.78
N SER A 201 5.48 25.17 20.53
CA SER A 201 5.24 26.15 19.47
C SER A 201 4.07 25.75 18.56
N THR A 202 3.36 26.72 17.95
CA THR A 202 2.29 26.52 16.96
C THR A 202 2.71 25.69 15.73
N ALA A 203 4.01 25.52 15.49
CA ALA A 203 4.55 24.58 14.51
C ALA A 203 4.33 23.10 14.88
N SER A 204 3.96 22.81 16.14
CA SER A 204 3.62 21.46 16.63
C SER A 204 2.21 20.99 16.24
N LEU A 205 1.34 21.90 15.74
CA LEU A 205 0.02 21.56 15.22
C LEU A 205 0.11 20.83 13.87
N ASN A 206 1.19 21.08 13.11
CA ASN A 206 1.44 20.48 11.81
C ASN A 206 2.55 19.45 11.94
N ALA A 207 2.20 18.18 12.18
CA ALA A 207 3.15 17.07 12.10
C ALA A 207 3.63 16.76 10.65
N TYR A 208 3.26 17.63 9.69
CA TYR A 208 3.51 17.55 8.25
C TYR A 208 3.86 18.93 7.69
N PRO A 209 5.02 19.51 8.00
CA PRO A 209 5.52 20.64 7.22
C PRO A 209 5.79 20.17 5.79
N ASP A 210 5.33 20.95 4.80
CA ASP A 210 5.60 20.76 3.37
C ASP A 210 5.09 19.46 2.70
N ASP A 211 4.02 18.85 3.25
CA ASP A 211 3.45 17.58 2.75
C ASP A 211 4.42 16.39 2.76
N GLU A 212 5.49 16.44 3.56
CA GLU A 212 6.39 15.31 3.79
C GLU A 212 6.10 14.64 5.13
N PRO A 213 6.01 13.30 5.19
CA PRO A 213 5.86 12.59 6.46
C PRO A 213 7.11 12.74 7.32
N MET A 214 6.90 13.15 8.57
CA MET A 214 7.92 13.08 9.63
C MET A 214 8.20 11.60 9.97
N MET A 215 9.04 10.96 9.16
CA MET A 215 9.52 9.61 9.41
C MET A 215 10.71 9.65 10.37
N GLY A 216 10.69 8.77 11.40
CA GLY A 216 11.86 8.54 12.24
C GLY A 216 13.05 8.01 11.42
N LYS A 217 14.28 8.26 11.90
CA LYS A 217 15.53 7.86 11.21
C LYS A 217 15.54 6.36 10.86
N ALA A 218 15.05 5.50 11.74
CA ALA A 218 14.94 4.06 11.49
C ALA A 218 14.05 3.71 10.27
N HIS A 219 12.89 4.37 10.13
CA HIS A 219 12.00 4.18 8.98
C HIS A 219 12.63 4.68 7.68
N GLN A 220 13.32 5.83 7.72
CA GLN A 220 14.04 6.37 6.56
C GLN A 220 15.16 5.42 6.11
N ARG A 221 15.93 4.88 7.07
CA ARG A 221 16.97 3.86 6.81
C ARG A 221 16.37 2.60 6.18
N ARG A 222 15.29 2.04 6.75
CA ARG A 222 14.58 0.87 6.20
C ARG A 222 14.16 1.10 4.75
N ASN A 223 13.47 2.20 4.47
CA ASN A 223 12.95 2.47 3.13
C ASN A 223 14.08 2.64 2.12
N MET A 224 15.16 3.35 2.49
CA MET A 224 16.33 3.47 1.62
C MET A 224 16.97 2.12 1.31
N ILE A 225 17.11 1.22 2.30
CA ILE A 225 17.66 -0.12 2.09
C ILE A 225 16.79 -0.93 1.13
N LEU A 226 15.46 -0.87 1.28
CA LEU A 226 14.51 -1.55 0.40
C LEU A 226 14.57 -0.98 -1.03
N ASP A 227 14.57 0.35 -1.19
CA ASP A 227 14.63 1.01 -2.50
C ASP A 227 15.94 0.68 -3.23
N LEU A 228 17.06 0.56 -2.50
CA LEU A 228 18.33 0.15 -3.07
C LEU A 228 18.38 -1.35 -3.42
N ALA A 229 17.59 -2.17 -2.74
CA ALA A 229 17.50 -3.60 -3.03
C ALA A 229 16.61 -3.91 -4.23
N ASP A 230 15.58 -3.08 -4.45
CA ASP A 230 14.59 -3.30 -5.50
C ASP A 230 15.23 -3.46 -6.89
N GLY A 231 14.90 -4.57 -7.56
CA GLY A 231 15.43 -4.95 -8.87
C GLY A 231 16.92 -5.33 -8.92
N LEU A 232 17.64 -5.33 -7.79
CA LEU A 232 19.07 -5.63 -7.72
C LEU A 232 19.41 -6.88 -6.90
N GLU A 233 18.41 -7.48 -6.24
CA GLU A 233 18.52 -8.77 -5.57
C GLU A 233 18.98 -9.86 -6.56
N LYS A 234 20.02 -10.60 -6.17
CA LYS A 234 20.55 -11.71 -6.99
C LYS A 234 19.80 -13.00 -6.73
N GLU A 235 19.42 -13.18 -5.48
CA GLU A 235 18.57 -14.23 -4.97
C GLU A 235 17.53 -13.53 -4.08
N PRO A 236 16.31 -14.10 -3.91
CA PRO A 236 15.25 -13.45 -3.14
C PRO A 236 15.74 -13.01 -1.75
N GLY A 237 15.69 -11.70 -1.48
CA GLY A 237 16.12 -11.11 -0.21
C GLY A 237 17.64 -11.01 0.00
N MET A 238 18.48 -11.29 -1.01
CA MET A 238 19.94 -11.25 -0.93
C MET A 238 20.55 -10.20 -1.86
N ILE A 239 21.44 -9.36 -1.32
CA ILE A 239 22.08 -8.27 -2.05
C ILE A 239 23.61 -8.26 -1.93
N ARG A 240 24.29 -7.75 -2.96
CA ARG A 240 25.75 -7.60 -2.97
C ARG A 240 26.22 -6.62 -1.89
N ILE A 241 27.06 -7.10 -0.98
CA ILE A 241 27.60 -6.34 0.15
C ILE A 241 28.29 -5.06 -0.32
N HIS A 242 29.20 -5.17 -1.29
CA HIS A 242 29.96 -4.01 -1.78
C HIS A 242 29.05 -2.92 -2.37
N TYR A 243 28.02 -3.31 -3.13
CA TYR A 243 27.07 -2.36 -3.70
C TYR A 243 26.33 -1.61 -2.60
N MET A 244 25.74 -2.35 -1.64
CA MET A 244 24.96 -1.78 -0.56
C MET A 244 25.82 -0.86 0.32
N ALA A 245 27.00 -1.34 0.76
CA ALA A 245 27.96 -0.54 1.52
C ALA A 245 28.25 0.81 0.87
N ARG A 246 28.53 0.80 -0.45
CA ARG A 246 28.84 2.01 -1.20
C ARG A 246 27.64 2.97 -1.31
N MET A 247 26.43 2.43 -1.47
CA MET A 247 25.22 3.27 -1.58
C MET A 247 24.80 3.86 -0.24
N LEU A 248 24.82 3.07 0.83
CA LEU A 248 24.49 3.55 2.18
C LEU A 248 25.43 4.68 2.63
N LYS A 249 26.75 4.53 2.38
CA LYS A 249 27.75 5.56 2.71
C LYS A 249 27.59 6.88 1.95
N ARG A 250 26.84 6.89 0.84
CA ARG A 250 26.55 8.13 0.09
C ARG A 250 25.44 8.95 0.73
N GLU A 251 24.55 8.34 1.52
CA GLU A 251 23.47 9.05 2.20
C GLU A 251 23.89 9.43 3.62
N ALA A 252 24.76 10.43 3.70
CA ALA A 252 25.34 10.90 4.95
C ALA A 252 24.30 11.42 5.97
N LYS A 253 23.07 11.74 5.54
CA LYS A 253 21.98 12.11 6.47
C LYS A 253 21.46 10.92 7.26
N LEU A 254 21.54 9.71 6.69
CA LEU A 254 20.99 8.50 7.28
C LEU A 254 22.07 7.61 7.88
N PHE A 255 23.26 7.52 7.29
CA PHE A 255 24.29 6.57 7.70
C PHE A 255 25.66 7.25 7.84
N THR A 256 26.43 6.91 8.87
CA THR A 256 27.87 7.20 8.87
C THR A 256 28.65 6.05 8.23
N PRO A 257 29.81 6.31 7.60
CA PRO A 257 30.64 5.24 7.05
C PRO A 257 31.01 4.15 8.05
N GLU A 258 31.28 4.53 9.29
CA GLU A 258 31.64 3.63 10.39
C GLU A 258 30.45 2.75 10.79
N GLU A 259 29.25 3.34 10.94
CA GLU A 259 28.02 2.58 11.22
C GLU A 259 27.74 1.52 10.13
N VAL A 260 28.02 1.84 8.86
CA VAL A 260 27.82 0.89 7.76
C VAL A 260 28.83 -0.25 7.81
N ASP A 261 30.09 0.04 8.10
CA ASP A 261 31.13 -0.99 8.22
C ASP A 261 30.87 -1.90 9.43
N GLU A 262 30.50 -1.33 10.59
CA GLU A 262 30.10 -2.09 11.78
C GLU A 262 28.90 -3.01 11.50
N ALA A 263 27.88 -2.51 10.78
CA ALA A 263 26.71 -3.30 10.41
C ALA A 263 27.08 -4.50 9.53
N ILE A 264 27.94 -4.27 8.53
CA ILE A 264 28.34 -5.33 7.60
C ILE A 264 29.13 -6.42 8.32
N GLU A 265 30.09 -6.06 9.15
CA GLU A 265 30.89 -7.02 9.92
C GLU A 265 30.03 -7.80 10.92
N ALA A 266 29.12 -7.12 11.62
CA ALA A 266 28.19 -7.78 12.55
C ALA A 266 27.28 -8.80 11.83
N ILE A 267 26.76 -8.46 10.65
CA ILE A 267 25.91 -9.35 9.88
C ILE A 267 26.71 -10.54 9.34
N LYS A 268 27.90 -10.30 8.76
CA LYS A 268 28.79 -11.38 8.29
C LYS A 268 29.14 -12.38 9.39
N GLY A 269 29.40 -11.89 10.60
CA GLY A 269 29.71 -12.75 11.75
C GLY A 269 28.56 -13.67 12.18
N GLN A 270 27.33 -13.40 11.75
CA GLN A 270 26.14 -14.22 12.02
C GLN A 270 25.75 -15.13 10.85
N MET A 271 26.43 -15.02 9.70
CA MET A 271 26.16 -15.82 8.51
C MET A 271 26.88 -17.17 8.57
N GLU A 272 26.29 -18.19 7.94
CA GLU A 272 26.92 -19.51 7.78
C GLU A 272 28.19 -19.45 6.91
N ASP A 273 28.21 -18.55 5.92
CA ASP A 273 29.36 -18.26 5.06
C ASP A 273 29.76 -16.77 5.16
N PRO A 274 30.71 -16.42 6.05
CA PRO A 274 31.18 -15.05 6.22
C PRO A 274 31.93 -14.46 5.00
N GLU A 275 32.43 -15.31 4.10
CA GLU A 275 33.15 -14.91 2.88
C GLU A 275 32.21 -14.63 1.71
N SER A 276 30.90 -14.84 1.90
CA SER A 276 29.90 -14.54 0.89
C SER A 276 29.93 -13.07 0.46
N SER A 277 29.83 -12.85 -0.84
CA SER A 277 29.70 -11.50 -1.43
C SER A 277 28.27 -10.94 -1.33
N LEU A 278 27.33 -11.74 -0.84
CA LEU A 278 25.91 -11.41 -0.66
C LEU A 278 25.57 -11.33 0.82
N MET A 279 24.55 -10.57 1.17
CA MET A 279 24.00 -10.55 2.52
C MET A 279 22.47 -10.40 2.51
N PRO A 280 21.77 -10.86 3.55
CA PRO A 280 20.33 -10.71 3.64
C PRO A 280 19.94 -9.24 3.84
N VAL A 281 19.03 -8.73 2.99
CA VAL A 281 18.47 -7.38 3.09
C VAL A 281 17.78 -7.19 4.45
N LYS A 282 17.08 -8.22 4.92
CA LYS A 282 16.39 -8.22 6.22
C LYS A 282 17.34 -7.97 7.39
N SER A 283 18.51 -8.61 7.41
CA SER A 283 19.49 -8.43 8.48
C SER A 283 20.01 -6.99 8.56
N LEU A 284 20.19 -6.32 7.41
CA LEU A 284 20.52 -4.90 7.37
C LEU A 284 19.39 -4.04 7.95
N ILE A 285 18.15 -4.29 7.56
CA ILE A 285 16.98 -3.56 8.08
C ILE A 285 16.89 -3.74 9.59
N ASP A 286 16.97 -4.97 10.08
CA ASP A 286 16.87 -5.28 11.51
C ASP A 286 17.99 -4.61 12.32
N TYR A 287 19.23 -4.62 11.80
CA TYR A 287 20.36 -3.94 12.43
C TYR A 287 20.12 -2.42 12.58
N PHE A 288 19.61 -1.77 11.53
CA PHE A 288 19.36 -0.33 11.55
C PHE A 288 18.02 0.08 12.16
N ALA A 289 17.11 -0.87 12.39
CA ALA A 289 15.84 -0.67 13.08
C ALA A 289 15.98 -0.77 14.60
N ALA A 290 16.97 -1.53 15.11
CA ALA A 290 17.28 -1.58 16.53
C ALA A 290 17.82 -0.22 17.00
N GLU A 291 16.98 0.59 17.64
CA GLU A 291 17.47 1.73 18.40
C GLU A 291 18.41 1.20 19.48
N LYS A 292 19.72 1.49 19.39
CA LYS A 292 20.63 1.31 20.55
C LYS A 292 19.92 1.99 21.73
N PRO A 293 19.69 1.29 22.87
CA PRO A 293 18.99 1.88 23.99
C PRO A 293 19.63 3.21 24.31
N LYS A 294 18.83 4.28 24.44
CA LYS A 294 19.34 5.55 24.97
C LYS A 294 20.02 5.22 26.30
N GLU A 295 21.34 5.36 26.36
CA GLU A 295 22.03 5.38 27.64
C GLU A 295 21.32 6.41 28.50
N THR A 296 20.68 5.94 29.56
CA THR A 296 20.02 6.78 30.54
C THR A 296 21.09 7.65 31.19
N ALA A 297 21.08 8.94 30.86
CA ALA A 297 21.72 9.99 31.64
C ALA A 297 20.70 10.59 32.61
#